data_AF-A0A2B9Q3P8-F1
#
_entry.id   AF-A0A2B9Q3P8-F1
#
_cell.length_a   1.000
_cell.length_b   1.000
_cell.length_c   1.000
_cell.angle_alpha   90.00
_cell.angle_beta   90.00
_cell.angle_gamma   90.00
#
_symmetry.space_group_name_H-M   'P 1'
#
loop_
_entity.id
_entity.type
_entity.pdbx_description
1 polymer ?
#
loop_
_entity_poly.entity_id
_entity_poly.type
_entity_poly.pdbx_seq_one_letter_code
_entity_poly.pdbx_strand_id
1 'polypeptide(L)'
;MKKFLKVILILLVIFIGSMLGSIILNKTYHTEFKSLDNTDQNMLKELSTIYKSFEESSDKLWNEDYRFEKMPLVLIRSNKDGGFFRQEAYAVNVTGLENSIFAKEIKVPNSLHLPRVYRLTRFDFRTISTWIPWNFGTINMNDMDVFYLKYYPKMFSNPDLYFDFSSFLLHEAFHTYKQKDWTYDANGGEFIHEYPINKENYALMGLEFKLLDKAMIDTNPESINKVLYDWTIVRNYRLKKWPQLIGETKTEAIEGSARYLEYRYSKLTGGNLMVLAKKQKPYHVTFMEAFNFIANGQAESPKFLERNMKYETGSALELSMDKANIPWKEAIEDSAIKQGKTPYEVLNTYFNINNTPTIENKIKEIKENNDYETLLEQGEKLVKISNK
;
A
#
# COMPACT_ATOMS: atom_id res chain seq x y z
N MET A 1 20.10 9.64 50.21
CA MET A 1 19.82 8.20 49.93
C MET A 1 18.47 7.71 50.48
N LYS A 2 18.17 7.75 51.79
CA LYS A 2 16.90 7.20 52.33
C LYS A 2 15.61 7.83 51.77
N LYS A 3 15.59 9.15 51.51
CA LYS A 3 14.42 9.83 50.89
C LYS A 3 14.21 9.43 49.43
N PHE A 4 15.30 9.34 48.66
CA PHE A 4 15.26 8.93 47.25
C PHE A 4 14.78 7.48 47.07
N LEU A 5 15.26 6.56 47.92
CA LEU A 5 14.80 5.16 47.90
C LEU A 5 13.31 5.04 48.27
N LYS A 6 12.82 5.84 49.23
CA LYS A 6 11.38 5.91 49.55
C LYS A 6 10.55 6.40 48.38
N VAL A 7 11.02 7.42 47.67
CA VAL A 7 10.33 7.93 46.46
C VAL A 7 10.28 6.86 45.38
N ILE A 8 11.39 6.17 45.10
CA ILE A 8 11.41 5.06 44.14
C ILE A 8 10.43 3.96 44.54
N LEU A 9 10.40 3.57 45.82
CA LEU A 9 9.50 2.52 46.29
C LEU A 9 8.02 2.92 46.13
N ILE A 10 7.67 4.17 46.44
CA ILE A 10 6.32 4.69 46.24
C ILE A 10 5.93 4.64 44.76
N LEU A 11 6.83 5.07 43.86
CA LEU A 11 6.59 5.02 42.42
C LEU A 11 6.42 3.58 41.92
N LEU A 12 7.22 2.64 42.43
CA LEU A 12 7.12 1.22 42.08
C LEU A 12 5.77 0.62 42.52
N VAL A 13 5.32 0.94 43.74
CA VAL A 13 4.01 0.47 44.25
C VAL A 13 2.87 1.03 43.40
N ILE A 14 2.92 2.32 43.06
CA ILE A 14 1.92 2.95 42.17
C ILE A 14 1.92 2.30 40.80
N PHE A 15 3.10 2.02 40.23
CA PHE A 15 3.23 1.37 38.94
C PHE A 15 2.66 -0.05 38.94
N ILE A 16 3.02 -0.88 39.93
CA ILE A 16 2.49 -2.24 40.08
C ILE A 16 0.97 -2.20 40.28
N GLY A 17 0.48 -1.29 41.13
CA GLY A 17 -0.96 -1.11 41.34
C GLY A 17 -1.70 -0.73 40.05
N SER A 18 -1.14 0.17 39.24
CA SER A 18 -1.68 0.55 37.93
C SER A 18 -1.70 -0.62 36.95
N MET A 19 -0.62 -1.41 36.92
CA MET A 19 -0.51 -2.60 36.07
C MET A 19 -1.56 -3.66 36.44
N LEU A 20 -1.66 -4.00 37.73
CA LEU A 20 -2.65 -4.95 38.23
C LEU A 20 -4.09 -4.45 37.97
N GLY A 21 -4.35 -3.18 38.22
CA GLY A 21 -5.64 -2.55 37.91
C GLY A 21 -5.99 -2.67 36.42
N SER A 22 -5.02 -2.43 35.53
CA SER A 22 -5.22 -2.56 34.09
C SER A 22 -5.46 -4.00 33.64
N ILE A 23 -4.82 -4.99 34.27
CA ILE A 23 -5.08 -6.41 34.02
C ILE A 23 -6.52 -6.76 34.44
N ILE A 24 -6.93 -6.35 35.64
CA ILE A 24 -8.29 -6.60 36.15
C ILE A 24 -9.33 -5.96 35.23
N LEU A 25 -9.16 -4.67 34.88
CA LEU A 25 -10.04 -3.97 33.95
C LEU A 25 -10.12 -4.69 32.59
N ASN A 26 -8.97 -5.13 32.04
CA ASN A 26 -8.97 -5.87 30.78
C ASN A 26 -9.75 -7.20 30.86
N LYS A 27 -9.85 -7.82 32.04
CA LYS A 27 -10.57 -9.09 32.21
C LYS A 27 -12.07 -8.92 32.43
N THR A 28 -12.53 -7.75 32.91
CA THR A 28 -13.93 -7.55 33.36
C THR A 28 -14.70 -6.47 32.59
N TYR A 29 -14.04 -5.43 32.10
CA TYR A 29 -14.69 -4.29 31.45
C TYR A 29 -14.86 -4.53 29.96
N HIS A 30 -16.02 -4.20 29.37
CA HIS A 30 -16.24 -4.24 27.92
C HIS A 30 -15.79 -5.56 27.22
N THR A 31 -16.17 -6.72 27.77
CA THR A 31 -15.72 -8.04 27.25
C THR A 31 -16.62 -8.62 26.14
N GLU A 32 -17.60 -7.85 25.68
CA GLU A 32 -18.54 -8.25 24.63
C GLU A 32 -18.60 -7.17 23.54
N PHE A 33 -18.75 -7.57 22.29
CA PHE A 33 -18.73 -6.67 21.14
C PHE A 33 -19.63 -5.43 21.30
N LYS A 34 -20.86 -5.61 21.78
CA LYS A 34 -21.85 -4.52 21.96
C LYS A 34 -21.43 -3.48 23.00
N SER A 35 -20.52 -3.86 23.90
CA SER A 35 -20.00 -2.97 24.94
C SER A 35 -18.73 -2.21 24.52
N LEU A 36 -18.15 -2.53 23.35
CA LEU A 36 -16.95 -1.84 22.86
C LEU A 36 -17.27 -0.41 22.38
N ASP A 37 -16.26 0.45 22.31
CA ASP A 37 -16.39 1.76 21.67
C ASP A 37 -16.85 1.61 20.21
N ASN A 38 -17.60 2.59 19.70
CA ASN A 38 -18.08 2.58 18.31
C ASN A 38 -16.94 2.41 17.31
N THR A 39 -15.76 2.96 17.60
CA THR A 39 -14.63 2.82 16.69
C THR A 39 -14.07 1.40 16.67
N ASP A 40 -14.01 0.74 17.82
CA ASP A 40 -13.57 -0.65 17.93
C ASP A 40 -14.60 -1.59 17.26
N GLN A 41 -15.89 -1.29 17.40
CA GLN A 41 -16.95 -2.01 16.70
C GLN A 41 -16.82 -1.84 15.18
N ASN A 42 -16.56 -0.63 14.68
CA ASN A 42 -16.37 -0.37 13.25
C ASN A 42 -15.11 -1.07 12.73
N MET A 43 -14.01 -1.01 13.47
CA MET A 43 -12.79 -1.73 13.16
C MET A 43 -13.03 -3.24 12.99
N LEU A 44 -13.73 -3.88 13.94
CA LEU A 44 -14.01 -5.32 13.84
C LEU A 44 -14.99 -5.66 12.70
N LYS A 45 -15.96 -4.77 12.38
CA LYS A 45 -16.86 -4.95 11.23
C LYS A 45 -16.12 -4.84 9.90
N GLU A 46 -15.20 -3.89 9.77
CA GLU A 46 -14.38 -3.76 8.56
C GLU A 46 -13.39 -4.92 8.43
N LEU A 47 -12.73 -5.33 9.53
CA LEU A 47 -11.87 -6.51 9.55
C LEU A 47 -12.63 -7.78 9.13
N SER A 48 -13.87 -7.94 9.60
CA SER A 48 -14.77 -9.03 9.19
C SER A 48 -15.01 -9.04 7.68
N THR A 49 -15.27 -7.87 7.09
CA THR A 49 -15.47 -7.72 5.63
C THR A 49 -14.19 -8.07 4.85
N ILE A 50 -13.04 -7.63 5.36
CA ILE A 50 -11.74 -7.96 4.77
C ILE A 50 -11.51 -9.48 4.81
N TYR A 51 -11.68 -10.11 5.97
CA TYR A 51 -11.42 -11.53 6.15
C TYR A 51 -12.32 -12.36 5.25
N LYS A 52 -13.62 -12.06 5.21
CA LYS A 52 -14.57 -12.71 4.31
C LYS A 52 -14.16 -12.58 2.84
N SER A 53 -13.69 -11.39 2.43
CA SER A 53 -13.25 -11.15 1.05
C SER A 53 -12.04 -12.01 0.65
N PHE A 54 -11.10 -12.22 1.57
CA PHE A 54 -9.97 -13.14 1.36
C PHE A 54 -10.40 -14.62 1.41
N GLU A 55 -11.31 -15.01 2.30
CA GLU A 55 -11.83 -16.38 2.34
C GLU A 55 -12.54 -16.78 1.05
N GLU A 56 -13.33 -15.86 0.48
CA GLU A 56 -14.21 -16.13 -0.66
C GLU A 56 -13.59 -15.79 -2.02
N SER A 57 -12.55 -14.95 -2.08
CA SER A 57 -12.05 -14.37 -3.33
C SER A 57 -10.58 -13.93 -3.28
N SER A 58 -9.73 -14.70 -2.57
CA SER A 58 -8.27 -14.47 -2.50
C SER A 58 -7.60 -14.42 -3.89
N ASP A 59 -8.05 -15.25 -4.84
CA ASP A 59 -7.64 -15.24 -6.25
C ASP A 59 -7.94 -13.92 -6.97
N LYS A 60 -9.02 -13.23 -6.56
CA LYS A 60 -9.39 -11.92 -7.08
C LYS A 60 -8.71 -10.77 -6.35
N LEU A 61 -8.02 -11.01 -5.25
CA LEU A 61 -7.27 -9.98 -4.52
C LEU A 61 -5.80 -10.02 -4.90
N TRP A 62 -5.16 -11.18 -4.76
CA TRP A 62 -3.79 -11.42 -5.20
C TRP A 62 -3.67 -12.77 -5.91
N ASN A 63 -3.51 -13.86 -5.16
CA ASN A 63 -3.54 -15.25 -5.62
C ASN A 63 -4.02 -16.15 -4.47
N GLU A 64 -4.35 -17.40 -4.76
CA GLU A 64 -4.91 -18.35 -3.75
C GLU A 64 -3.98 -18.62 -2.56
N ASP A 65 -2.66 -18.41 -2.72
CA ASP A 65 -1.67 -18.64 -1.68
C ASP A 65 -1.59 -17.49 -0.66
N TYR A 66 -1.95 -16.27 -1.05
CA TYR A 66 -1.94 -15.12 -0.15
C TYR A 66 -3.21 -15.04 0.69
N ARG A 67 -3.11 -15.52 1.93
CA ARG A 67 -4.20 -15.65 2.91
C ARG A 67 -4.06 -14.68 4.07
N PHE A 68 -4.32 -13.38 3.82
CA PHE A 68 -4.21 -12.33 4.83
C PHE A 68 -5.06 -12.60 6.08
N GLU A 69 -6.25 -13.19 5.92
CA GLU A 69 -7.18 -13.50 7.00
C GLU A 69 -6.65 -14.54 7.99
N LYS A 70 -5.58 -15.26 7.63
CA LYS A 70 -4.89 -16.23 8.48
C LYS A 70 -3.63 -15.68 9.12
N MET A 71 -3.18 -14.49 8.71
CA MET A 71 -1.95 -13.90 9.23
C MET A 71 -2.18 -13.34 10.64
N PRO A 72 -1.17 -13.41 11.53
CA PRO A 72 -1.26 -12.81 12.86
C PRO A 72 -1.44 -11.29 12.74
N LEU A 73 -2.22 -10.65 13.61
CA LEU A 73 -2.44 -9.21 13.50
C LEU A 73 -2.73 -8.61 14.88
N VAL A 74 -2.16 -7.44 15.14
CA VAL A 74 -2.49 -6.61 16.32
C VAL A 74 -3.01 -5.24 15.88
N LEU A 75 -4.26 -4.94 16.22
CA LEU A 75 -4.90 -3.66 15.93
C LEU A 75 -4.90 -2.79 17.18
N ILE A 76 -4.36 -1.58 17.06
CA ILE A 76 -4.04 -0.72 18.20
C ILE A 76 -4.86 0.55 18.14
N ARG A 77 -5.71 0.75 19.13
CA ARG A 77 -6.54 1.95 19.21
C ARG A 77 -5.71 3.17 19.58
N SER A 78 -5.69 4.17 18.70
CA SER A 78 -5.19 5.52 18.99
C SER A 78 -6.31 6.56 18.89
N ASN A 79 -6.04 7.75 19.42
CA ASN A 79 -6.96 8.90 19.32
C ASN A 79 -6.87 9.60 17.96
N LYS A 80 -5.69 9.57 17.33
CA LYS A 80 -5.40 10.19 16.05
C LYS A 80 -4.24 9.47 15.35
N ASP A 81 -4.01 9.88 14.12
CA ASP A 81 -2.80 9.60 13.37
C ASP A 81 -1.53 9.93 14.19
N GLY A 82 -0.57 9.00 14.25
CA GLY A 82 0.67 9.14 15.01
C GLY A 82 0.45 9.26 16.52
N GLY A 83 -0.68 8.77 17.05
CA GLY A 83 -1.03 8.89 18.46
C GLY A 83 -0.03 8.19 19.39
N PHE A 84 0.44 8.92 20.41
CA PHE A 84 1.18 8.37 21.55
C PHE A 84 0.23 7.66 22.51
N PHE A 85 0.71 6.59 23.14
CA PHE A 85 -0.02 5.76 24.09
C PHE A 85 -1.30 5.14 23.50
N ARG A 86 -1.37 3.81 23.46
CA ARG A 86 -2.59 3.14 23.03
C ARG A 86 -3.71 3.25 24.06
N GLN A 87 -4.95 3.27 23.59
CA GLN A 87 -6.13 3.12 24.45
C GLN A 87 -6.41 1.64 24.69
N GLU A 88 -6.59 0.89 23.59
CA GLU A 88 -6.89 -0.54 23.55
C GLU A 88 -6.02 -1.21 22.49
N ALA A 89 -5.92 -2.54 22.55
CA ALA A 89 -5.34 -3.33 21.46
C ALA A 89 -6.03 -4.69 21.33
N TYR A 90 -6.18 -5.15 20.11
CA TYR A 90 -6.86 -6.39 19.76
C TYR A 90 -5.93 -7.26 18.93
N ALA A 91 -5.72 -8.50 19.35
CA ALA A 91 -4.94 -9.50 18.64
C ALA A 91 -5.85 -10.55 18.01
N VAL A 92 -5.56 -10.94 16.78
CA VAL A 92 -6.22 -12.01 16.04
C VAL A 92 -5.16 -12.90 15.39
N ASN A 93 -5.45 -14.21 15.28
CA ASN A 93 -4.53 -15.23 14.76
C ASN A 93 -3.16 -15.29 15.45
N VAL A 94 -3.05 -14.78 16.69
CA VAL A 94 -1.84 -14.90 17.52
C VAL A 94 -2.03 -16.07 18.49
N THR A 95 -1.18 -17.09 18.36
CA THR A 95 -1.19 -18.29 19.22
C THR A 95 -0.70 -17.98 20.65
N GLY A 96 -1.17 -18.76 21.64
CA GLY A 96 -0.71 -18.67 23.03
C GLY A 96 -1.29 -17.51 23.85
N LEU A 97 -2.36 -16.87 23.37
CA LEU A 97 -3.05 -15.79 24.10
C LEU A 97 -4.16 -16.29 25.03
N GLU A 98 -4.68 -17.50 24.78
CA GLU A 98 -5.77 -18.12 25.54
C GLU A 98 -5.45 -18.25 27.04
N ASN A 99 -4.18 -18.49 27.38
CA ASN A 99 -3.70 -18.66 28.76
C ASN A 99 -3.02 -17.40 29.33
N SER A 100 -2.97 -16.30 28.57
CA SER A 100 -2.26 -15.09 28.96
C SER A 100 -3.02 -14.30 30.03
N ILE A 101 -2.33 -13.90 31.10
CA ILE A 101 -2.87 -12.95 32.09
C ILE A 101 -3.09 -11.56 31.48
N PHE A 102 -2.34 -11.22 30.43
CA PHE A 102 -2.38 -9.93 29.74
C PHE A 102 -3.46 -9.87 28.64
N ALA A 103 -4.12 -10.98 28.29
CA ALA A 103 -5.09 -11.02 27.20
C ALA A 103 -6.49 -11.46 27.68
N LYS A 104 -7.56 -10.97 27.06
CA LYS A 104 -8.93 -11.38 27.32
C LYS A 104 -9.64 -11.60 25.99
N GLU A 105 -10.15 -12.81 25.76
CA GLU A 105 -11.04 -13.05 24.62
C GLU A 105 -12.30 -12.19 24.75
N ILE A 106 -12.61 -11.44 23.69
CA ILE A 106 -13.82 -10.64 23.56
C ILE A 106 -14.87 -11.47 22.84
N LYS A 107 -16.10 -11.49 23.38
CA LYS A 107 -17.20 -12.19 22.71
C LYS A 107 -17.66 -11.40 21.50
N VAL A 108 -17.28 -11.87 20.32
CA VAL A 108 -17.68 -11.32 19.02
C VAL A 108 -18.86 -12.14 18.46
N PRO A 109 -19.91 -11.51 17.89
CA PRO A 109 -21.01 -12.24 17.26
C PRO A 109 -20.52 -13.13 16.13
N ASN A 110 -21.07 -14.35 16.04
CA ASN A 110 -20.75 -15.30 14.96
C ASN A 110 -21.00 -14.73 13.56
N SER A 111 -21.93 -13.77 13.42
CA SER A 111 -22.21 -13.09 12.15
C SER A 111 -21.04 -12.27 11.60
N LEU A 112 -20.03 -11.96 12.42
CA LEU A 112 -18.80 -11.31 11.97
C LEU A 112 -17.76 -12.29 11.43
N HIS A 113 -17.96 -13.61 11.57
CA HIS A 113 -17.06 -14.63 11.02
C HIS A 113 -15.56 -14.40 11.35
N LEU A 114 -15.27 -13.72 12.47
CA LEU A 114 -13.90 -13.48 12.90
C LEU A 114 -13.38 -14.68 13.70
N PRO A 115 -12.07 -14.97 13.63
CA PRO A 115 -11.42 -15.84 14.60
C PRO A 115 -11.51 -15.24 16.01
N ARG A 116 -11.02 -15.98 17.01
CA ARG A 116 -11.00 -15.46 18.38
C ARG A 116 -10.23 -14.13 18.45
N VAL A 117 -10.90 -13.12 18.99
CA VAL A 117 -10.33 -11.78 19.16
C VAL A 117 -9.93 -11.59 20.61
N TYR A 118 -8.65 -11.34 20.86
CA TYR A 118 -8.10 -11.14 22.20
C TYR A 118 -7.78 -9.66 22.43
N ARG A 119 -8.42 -9.03 23.40
CA ARG A 119 -8.01 -7.70 23.86
C ARG A 119 -6.82 -7.79 24.79
N LEU A 120 -5.79 -7.01 24.50
CA LEU A 120 -4.55 -6.95 25.25
C LEU A 120 -4.61 -5.80 26.26
N THR A 121 -4.26 -6.09 27.51
CA THR A 121 -4.17 -5.07 28.56
C THR A 121 -3.13 -4.02 28.19
N ARG A 122 -3.33 -2.78 28.63
CA ARG A 122 -2.47 -1.64 28.25
C ARG A 122 -0.99 -1.92 28.50
N PHE A 123 -0.66 -2.61 29.58
CA PHE A 123 0.72 -2.95 29.98
C PHE A 123 1.21 -4.32 29.51
N ASP A 124 0.62 -4.90 28.45
CA ASP A 124 1.21 -6.07 27.80
C ASP A 124 2.58 -5.70 27.20
N PHE A 125 3.65 -6.17 27.84
CA PHE A 125 5.03 -5.84 27.52
C PHE A 125 5.39 -6.16 26.06
N ARG A 126 4.74 -7.15 25.45
CA ARG A 126 4.96 -7.55 24.04
C ARG A 126 4.59 -6.46 23.04
N THR A 127 3.83 -5.47 23.48
CA THR A 127 3.26 -4.40 22.64
C THR A 127 3.61 -3.01 23.15
N ILE A 128 4.49 -2.89 24.14
CA ILE A 128 4.87 -1.57 24.70
C ILE A 128 5.64 -0.72 23.68
N SER A 129 6.35 -1.36 22.75
CA SER A 129 7.06 -0.71 21.63
C SER A 129 6.14 0.11 20.74
N THR A 130 4.83 -0.18 20.70
CA THR A 130 3.89 0.51 19.82
C THR A 130 3.39 1.85 20.40
N TRP A 131 3.84 2.25 21.58
CA TRP A 131 3.47 3.52 22.22
C TRP A 131 4.15 4.75 21.59
N ILE A 132 5.05 4.52 20.63
CA ILE A 132 5.71 5.53 19.79
C ILE A 132 4.76 6.08 18.71
N PRO A 133 5.01 7.24 18.08
CA PRO A 133 4.06 7.87 17.15
C PRO A 133 4.10 7.26 15.74
N TRP A 134 4.36 5.96 15.61
CA TRP A 134 4.29 5.21 14.35
C TRP A 134 2.97 4.45 14.28
N ASN A 135 2.37 4.40 13.10
CA ASN A 135 1.05 3.79 12.92
C ASN A 135 1.10 2.30 12.63
N PHE A 136 2.20 1.78 12.11
CA PHE A 136 2.29 0.36 11.79
C PHE A 136 3.71 -0.15 12.03
N GLY A 137 3.88 -1.45 11.89
CA GLY A 137 5.17 -2.12 11.98
C GLY A 137 5.01 -3.57 12.42
N THR A 138 6.11 -4.18 12.84
CA THR A 138 6.15 -5.57 13.28
C THR A 138 6.60 -5.64 14.73
N ILE A 139 5.94 -6.48 15.52
CA ILE A 139 6.33 -6.83 16.88
C ILE A 139 6.52 -8.33 16.99
N ASN A 140 7.38 -8.77 17.90
CA ASN A 140 7.52 -10.19 18.20
C ASN A 140 6.52 -10.59 19.29
N MET A 141 5.69 -11.61 19.02
CA MET A 141 4.81 -12.22 20.01
C MET A 141 4.93 -13.73 19.93
N ASN A 142 5.49 -14.35 20.98
CA ASN A 142 5.67 -15.80 21.06
C ASN A 142 6.44 -16.37 19.86
N ASP A 143 7.60 -15.77 19.57
CA ASP A 143 8.49 -16.15 18.45
C ASP A 143 7.88 -15.99 17.05
N MET A 144 6.77 -15.25 16.93
CA MET A 144 6.16 -14.87 15.67
C MET A 144 6.35 -13.38 15.38
N ASP A 145 6.67 -13.07 14.13
CA ASP A 145 6.56 -11.70 13.60
C ASP A 145 5.08 -11.38 13.38
N VAL A 146 4.57 -10.40 14.13
CA VAL A 146 3.17 -9.98 14.08
C VAL A 146 3.10 -8.54 13.61
N PHE A 147 2.46 -8.32 12.47
CA PHE A 147 2.11 -6.99 11.99
C PHE A 147 1.14 -6.32 12.96
N TYR A 148 1.39 -5.04 13.25
CA TYR A 148 0.44 -4.19 13.95
C TYR A 148 0.05 -2.98 13.11
N LEU A 149 -1.19 -2.54 13.28
CA LEU A 149 -1.70 -1.29 12.72
C LEU A 149 -2.45 -0.51 13.81
N LYS A 150 -2.21 0.80 13.85
CA LYS A 150 -2.98 1.76 14.64
C LYS A 150 -4.19 2.24 13.88
N TYR A 151 -5.34 2.22 14.55
CA TYR A 151 -6.59 2.73 14.01
C TYR A 151 -7.18 3.82 14.91
N TYR A 152 -7.79 4.81 14.28
CA TYR A 152 -8.36 6.00 14.92
C TYR A 152 -9.68 6.41 14.24
N PRO A 153 -10.55 7.22 14.89
CA PRO A 153 -11.91 7.47 14.39
C PRO A 153 -12.00 7.99 12.96
N LYS A 154 -11.07 8.87 12.58
CA LYS A 154 -11.06 9.50 11.25
C LYS A 154 -10.95 8.48 10.11
N MET A 155 -10.33 7.32 10.33
CA MET A 155 -10.20 6.26 9.30
C MET A 155 -11.55 5.69 8.85
N PHE A 156 -12.59 5.80 9.69
CA PHE A 156 -13.92 5.23 9.43
C PHE A 156 -14.95 6.28 9.02
N SER A 157 -14.80 7.53 9.49
CA SER A 157 -15.82 8.56 9.32
C SER A 157 -15.54 9.54 8.18
N ASN A 158 -14.28 9.94 8.00
CA ASN A 158 -13.85 10.86 6.94
C ASN A 158 -12.34 10.70 6.70
N PRO A 159 -11.91 9.56 6.15
CA PRO A 159 -10.50 9.29 5.95
C PRO A 159 -9.88 10.26 4.94
N ASP A 160 -8.57 10.46 5.06
CA ASP A 160 -7.79 11.01 3.95
C ASP A 160 -7.71 9.96 2.84
N LEU A 161 -7.47 10.39 1.61
CA LEU A 161 -7.42 9.47 0.47
C LEU A 161 -6.34 8.41 0.72
N TYR A 162 -6.66 7.13 0.50
CA TYR A 162 -5.82 5.96 0.81
C TYR A 162 -5.60 5.64 2.30
N PHE A 163 -6.14 6.45 3.22
CA PHE A 163 -5.97 6.27 4.67
C PHE A 163 -7.26 5.85 5.39
N ASP A 164 -8.22 5.28 4.66
CA ASP A 164 -9.30 4.50 5.30
C ASP A 164 -8.71 3.22 5.90
N PHE A 165 -9.41 2.64 6.87
CA PHE A 165 -8.88 1.52 7.64
C PHE A 165 -8.55 0.33 6.74
N SER A 166 -9.42 -0.02 5.80
CA SER A 166 -9.22 -1.17 4.94
C SER A 166 -8.05 -1.00 3.97
N SER A 167 -7.96 0.15 3.29
CA SER A 167 -6.90 0.40 2.31
C SER A 167 -5.53 0.43 2.99
N PHE A 168 -5.39 1.18 4.08
CA PHE A 168 -4.11 1.32 4.76
C PHE A 168 -3.68 0.01 5.45
N LEU A 169 -4.64 -0.75 6.01
CA LEU A 169 -4.34 -2.08 6.57
C LEU A 169 -3.80 -3.02 5.50
N LEU A 170 -4.45 -3.11 4.35
CA LEU A 170 -4.07 -4.03 3.29
C LEU A 170 -2.74 -3.65 2.65
N HIS A 171 -2.48 -2.36 2.43
CA HIS A 171 -1.20 -1.87 1.88
C HIS A 171 -0.03 -2.26 2.76
N GLU A 172 -0.07 -1.89 4.04
CA GLU A 172 1.06 -2.11 4.96
C GLU A 172 1.20 -3.58 5.38
N ALA A 173 0.09 -4.32 5.47
CA ALA A 173 0.16 -5.75 5.71
C ALA A 173 0.71 -6.50 4.49
N PHE A 174 0.47 -6.03 3.27
CA PHE A 174 1.03 -6.63 2.07
C PHE A 174 2.56 -6.49 2.03
N HIS A 175 3.08 -5.31 2.36
CA HIS A 175 4.52 -5.10 2.58
C HIS A 175 5.08 -6.11 3.59
N THR A 176 4.38 -6.26 4.72
CA THR A 176 4.85 -7.09 5.83
C THR A 176 4.79 -8.60 5.57
N TYR A 177 3.77 -9.08 4.86
CA TYR A 177 3.52 -10.52 4.72
C TYR A 177 3.82 -11.08 3.35
N LYS A 178 3.61 -10.29 2.28
CA LYS A 178 3.83 -10.76 0.91
C LYS A 178 5.16 -10.28 0.33
N GLN A 179 5.59 -9.07 0.70
CA GLN A 179 6.79 -8.44 0.14
C GLN A 179 7.99 -8.43 1.10
N LYS A 180 7.89 -9.11 2.26
CA LYS A 180 8.91 -9.13 3.31
C LYS A 180 10.34 -9.39 2.80
N ASP A 181 10.46 -10.32 1.86
CA ASP A 181 11.75 -10.77 1.33
C ASP A 181 12.09 -10.15 -0.03
N TRP A 182 11.25 -9.23 -0.55
CA TRP A 182 11.51 -8.56 -1.82
C TRP A 182 12.73 -7.64 -1.66
N THR A 183 13.53 -7.56 -2.72
CA THR A 183 14.84 -6.90 -2.74
C THR A 183 14.90 -5.73 -3.71
N TYR A 184 13.76 -5.29 -4.25
CA TYR A 184 13.69 -4.18 -5.21
C TYR A 184 14.28 -2.88 -4.66
N ASP A 185 14.09 -2.60 -3.37
CA ASP A 185 14.61 -1.44 -2.63
C ASP A 185 15.96 -1.70 -1.93
N ALA A 186 16.53 -2.90 -2.10
CA ALA A 186 17.81 -3.24 -1.50
C ALA A 186 18.90 -2.24 -1.94
N ASN A 187 19.66 -1.74 -0.98
CA ASN A 187 20.71 -0.73 -1.17
C ASN A 187 20.22 0.58 -1.79
N GLY A 188 18.94 0.96 -1.57
CA GLY A 188 18.35 2.19 -2.12
C GLY A 188 18.13 2.12 -3.63
N GLY A 189 17.89 0.91 -4.15
CA GLY A 189 17.79 0.63 -5.58
C GLY A 189 16.65 1.35 -6.30
N GLU A 190 15.66 1.83 -5.56
CA GLU A 190 14.50 2.59 -5.99
C GLU A 190 14.73 4.11 -5.99
N PHE A 191 15.79 4.59 -5.32
CA PHE A 191 16.13 5.99 -5.24
C PHE A 191 16.80 6.49 -6.53
N ILE A 192 16.41 7.69 -6.99
CA ILE A 192 16.94 8.32 -8.20
C ILE A 192 17.61 9.63 -7.81
N HIS A 193 18.95 9.63 -7.71
CA HIS A 193 19.73 10.81 -7.30
C HIS A 193 19.64 11.96 -8.31
N GLU A 194 19.76 11.67 -9.60
CA GLU A 194 19.78 12.66 -10.69
C GLU A 194 18.59 12.44 -11.60
N TYR A 195 17.41 12.86 -11.12
CA TYR A 195 16.19 12.77 -11.91
C TYR A 195 16.32 13.64 -13.18
N PRO A 196 16.07 13.09 -14.38
CA PRO A 196 16.26 13.81 -15.63
C PRO A 196 15.15 14.86 -15.84
N ILE A 197 15.35 16.06 -15.29
CA ILE A 197 14.49 17.24 -15.50
C ILE A 197 14.77 17.83 -16.89
N ASN A 198 14.14 17.26 -17.91
CA ASN A 198 14.21 17.77 -19.27
C ASN A 198 12.90 17.51 -20.03
N LYS A 199 12.66 18.30 -21.09
CA LYS A 199 11.40 18.27 -21.83
C LYS A 199 11.11 16.92 -22.48
N GLU A 200 12.14 16.21 -22.94
CA GLU A 200 11.96 14.94 -23.63
C GLU A 200 11.60 13.83 -22.66
N ASN A 201 12.20 13.81 -21.46
CA ASN A 201 11.82 12.86 -20.41
C ASN A 201 10.36 13.04 -20.00
N TYR A 202 9.92 14.28 -19.73
CA TYR A 202 8.52 14.52 -19.39
C TYR A 202 7.56 14.23 -20.56
N ALA A 203 7.96 14.51 -21.80
CA ALA A 203 7.13 14.18 -22.97
C ALA A 203 6.95 12.67 -23.13
N LEU A 204 8.02 11.88 -22.91
CA LEU A 204 7.94 10.41 -22.94
C LEU A 204 7.13 9.86 -21.77
N MET A 205 7.21 10.47 -20.59
CA MET A 205 6.33 10.15 -19.46
C MET A 205 4.86 10.44 -19.80
N GLY A 206 4.56 11.60 -20.40
CA GLY A 206 3.21 11.90 -20.90
C GLY A 206 2.72 10.90 -21.95
N LEU A 207 3.64 10.38 -22.79
CA LEU A 207 3.32 9.33 -23.74
C LEU A 207 2.99 7.99 -23.05
N GLU A 208 3.76 7.61 -22.02
CA GLU A 208 3.45 6.46 -21.15
C GLU A 208 2.06 6.62 -20.51
N PHE A 209 1.74 7.80 -19.97
CA PHE A 209 0.45 8.11 -19.36
C PHE A 209 -0.73 8.03 -20.34
N LYS A 210 -0.57 8.55 -21.56
CA LYS A 210 -1.59 8.45 -22.60
C LYS A 210 -1.88 7.01 -22.99
N LEU A 211 -0.86 6.15 -22.97
CA LEU A 211 -1.02 4.72 -23.21
C LEU A 211 -1.68 4.02 -22.02
N LEU A 212 -1.30 4.35 -20.78
CA LEU A 212 -1.97 3.81 -19.58
C LEU A 212 -3.45 4.21 -19.51
N ASP A 213 -3.79 5.46 -19.83
CA ASP A 213 -5.19 5.91 -19.89
C ASP A 213 -6.01 5.04 -20.87
N LYS A 214 -5.45 4.70 -22.04
CA LYS A 214 -6.09 3.80 -23.01
C LYS A 214 -6.28 2.40 -22.42
N ALA A 215 -5.24 1.80 -21.83
CA ALA A 215 -5.31 0.47 -21.23
C ALA A 215 -6.32 0.40 -20.06
N MET A 216 -6.43 1.48 -19.29
CA MET A 216 -7.34 1.56 -18.15
C MET A 216 -8.81 1.72 -18.55
N ILE A 217 -9.09 2.37 -19.68
CA ILE A 217 -10.46 2.53 -20.20
C ILE A 217 -10.92 1.29 -20.98
N ASP A 218 -10.00 0.64 -21.70
CA ASP A 218 -10.33 -0.50 -22.55
C ASP A 218 -10.73 -1.74 -21.72
N THR A 219 -11.51 -2.61 -22.37
CA THR A 219 -11.99 -3.90 -21.86
C THR A 219 -11.61 -5.07 -22.77
N ASN A 220 -11.13 -4.81 -23.99
CA ASN A 220 -10.68 -5.83 -24.92
C ASN A 220 -9.23 -6.25 -24.61
N PRO A 221 -8.98 -7.52 -24.24
CA PRO A 221 -7.63 -7.97 -23.87
C PRO A 221 -6.57 -7.79 -24.96
N GLU A 222 -6.91 -7.98 -26.24
CA GLU A 222 -5.97 -7.85 -27.37
C GLU A 222 -5.55 -6.39 -27.59
N SER A 223 -6.51 -5.47 -27.50
CA SER A 223 -6.26 -4.03 -27.59
C SER A 223 -5.37 -3.56 -26.43
N ILE A 224 -5.68 -4.00 -25.20
CA ILE A 224 -4.85 -3.71 -24.02
C ILE A 224 -3.44 -4.29 -24.20
N ASN A 225 -3.33 -5.52 -24.71
CA ASN A 225 -2.04 -6.15 -24.99
C ASN A 225 -1.19 -5.31 -25.97
N LYS A 226 -1.79 -4.81 -27.04
CA LYS A 226 -1.12 -3.90 -27.99
C LYS A 226 -0.70 -2.58 -27.34
N VAL A 227 -1.54 -2.00 -26.49
CA VAL A 227 -1.21 -0.76 -25.77
C VAL A 227 -0.05 -0.99 -24.79
N LEU A 228 -0.03 -2.11 -24.08
CA LEU A 228 1.07 -2.49 -23.18
C LEU A 228 2.37 -2.75 -23.96
N TYR A 229 2.29 -3.32 -25.16
CA TYR A 229 3.44 -3.43 -26.06
C TYR A 229 4.03 -2.05 -26.40
N ASP A 230 3.19 -1.13 -26.87
CA ASP A 230 3.63 0.24 -27.21
C ASP A 230 4.18 0.97 -25.97
N TRP A 231 3.55 0.81 -24.81
CA TRP A 231 4.04 1.37 -23.53
C TRP A 231 5.44 0.83 -23.20
N THR A 232 5.66 -0.47 -23.39
CA THR A 232 6.94 -1.12 -23.12
C THR A 232 8.04 -0.62 -24.06
N ILE A 233 7.71 -0.34 -25.33
CA ILE A 233 8.64 0.29 -26.29
C ILE A 233 9.05 1.69 -25.82
N VAL A 234 8.09 2.50 -25.36
CA VAL A 234 8.36 3.85 -24.83
C VAL A 234 9.26 3.77 -23.58
N ARG A 235 8.93 2.88 -22.64
CA ARG A 235 9.72 2.68 -21.42
C ARG A 235 11.14 2.21 -21.73
N ASN A 236 11.32 1.28 -22.68
CA ASN A 236 12.65 0.87 -23.14
C ASN A 236 13.45 2.04 -23.72
N TYR A 237 12.84 2.84 -24.59
CA TYR A 237 13.50 4.02 -25.17
C TYR A 237 13.92 5.01 -24.08
N ARG A 238 13.04 5.25 -23.09
CA ARG A 238 13.29 6.15 -21.96
C ARG A 238 14.41 5.63 -21.05
N LEU A 239 14.41 4.35 -20.69
CA LEU A 239 15.45 3.72 -19.87
C LEU A 239 16.81 3.62 -20.58
N LYS A 240 16.84 3.42 -21.91
CA LYS A 240 18.08 3.47 -22.68
C LYS A 240 18.73 4.86 -22.60
N LYS A 241 17.91 5.92 -22.60
CA LYS A 241 18.37 7.30 -22.58
C LYS A 241 18.73 7.80 -21.18
N TRP A 242 17.98 7.34 -20.17
CA TRP A 242 18.21 7.65 -18.77
C TRP A 242 18.16 6.36 -17.93
N PRO A 243 19.26 5.58 -17.90
CA PRO A 243 19.31 4.30 -17.19
C PRO A 243 19.01 4.41 -15.69
N GLN A 244 19.26 5.57 -15.07
CA GLN A 244 18.96 5.81 -13.66
C GLN A 244 17.46 5.72 -13.32
N LEU A 245 16.58 5.84 -14.33
CA LEU A 245 15.14 5.69 -14.16
C LEU A 245 14.71 4.24 -13.90
N ILE A 246 15.63 3.26 -13.90
CA ILE A 246 15.33 1.90 -13.44
C ILE A 246 14.82 1.87 -11.99
N GLY A 247 15.18 2.88 -11.17
CA GLY A 247 14.60 3.04 -9.84
C GLY A 247 13.08 3.25 -9.86
N GLU A 248 12.51 3.82 -10.93
CA GLU A 248 11.06 3.97 -11.07
C GLU A 248 10.36 2.60 -11.10
N THR A 249 10.90 1.64 -11.84
CA THR A 249 10.28 0.31 -12.01
C THR A 249 10.26 -0.50 -10.72
N LYS A 250 11.25 -0.26 -9.84
CA LYS A 250 11.34 -0.88 -8.52
C LYS A 250 10.30 -0.33 -7.55
N THR A 251 10.09 0.99 -7.52
CA THR A 251 8.98 1.57 -6.76
C THR A 251 7.63 1.14 -7.33
N GLU A 252 7.48 1.10 -8.66
CA GLU A 252 6.28 0.58 -9.33
C GLU A 252 5.99 -0.86 -8.89
N ALA A 253 7.01 -1.70 -8.71
CA ALA A 253 6.83 -3.08 -8.23
C ALA A 253 6.40 -3.14 -6.76
N ILE A 254 7.11 -2.45 -5.86
CA ILE A 254 6.82 -2.52 -4.42
C ILE A 254 5.48 -1.85 -4.12
N GLU A 255 5.37 -0.57 -4.46
CA GLU A 255 4.25 0.26 -4.04
C GLU A 255 3.05 0.13 -4.98
N GLY A 256 3.29 -0.17 -6.26
CA GLY A 256 2.22 -0.47 -7.21
C GLY A 256 1.49 -1.76 -6.84
N SER A 257 2.19 -2.84 -6.48
CA SER A 257 1.55 -4.10 -6.05
C SER A 257 0.72 -3.95 -4.78
N ALA A 258 1.20 -3.16 -3.80
CA ALA A 258 0.42 -2.85 -2.60
C ALA A 258 -0.83 -2.02 -2.94
N ARG A 259 -0.69 -1.00 -3.80
CA ARG A 259 -1.80 -0.16 -4.28
C ARG A 259 -2.79 -0.94 -5.15
N TYR A 260 -2.31 -1.90 -5.95
CA TYR A 260 -3.13 -2.82 -6.72
C TYR A 260 -4.06 -3.61 -5.79
N LEU A 261 -3.56 -4.13 -4.66
CA LEU A 261 -4.39 -4.85 -3.68
C LEU A 261 -5.51 -3.96 -3.14
N GLU A 262 -5.22 -2.70 -2.81
CA GLU A 262 -6.23 -1.73 -2.37
C GLU A 262 -7.35 -1.58 -3.42
N TYR A 263 -6.99 -1.41 -4.69
CA TYR A 263 -7.97 -1.24 -5.78
C TYR A 263 -8.78 -2.51 -6.05
N ARG A 264 -8.17 -3.69 -5.95
CA ARG A 264 -8.88 -4.96 -6.07
C ARG A 264 -9.88 -5.14 -4.96
N TYR A 265 -9.47 -4.85 -3.72
CA TYR A 265 -10.34 -4.92 -2.56
C TYR A 265 -11.50 -3.91 -2.64
N SER A 266 -11.20 -2.65 -2.97
CA SER A 266 -12.20 -1.61 -3.20
C SER A 266 -13.22 -2.03 -4.26
N LYS A 267 -12.76 -2.51 -5.43
CA LYS A 267 -13.66 -2.98 -6.48
C LYS A 267 -14.53 -4.17 -6.02
N LEU A 268 -13.94 -5.12 -5.31
CA LEU A 268 -14.64 -6.32 -4.82
C LEU A 268 -15.75 -5.98 -3.81
N THR A 269 -15.53 -4.95 -3.00
CA THR A 269 -16.45 -4.52 -1.93
C THR A 269 -17.38 -3.37 -2.34
N GLY A 270 -17.34 -2.93 -3.61
CA GLY A 270 -18.18 -1.84 -4.13
C GLY A 270 -17.71 -0.43 -3.71
N GLY A 271 -16.44 -0.29 -3.33
CA GLY A 271 -15.77 0.98 -3.05
C GLY A 271 -15.49 1.82 -4.30
N ASN A 272 -15.07 3.06 -4.07
CA ASN A 272 -14.75 4.03 -5.13
C ASN A 272 -13.24 4.30 -5.28
N LEU A 273 -12.40 3.61 -4.51
CA LEU A 273 -10.95 3.75 -4.60
C LEU A 273 -10.46 3.03 -5.87
N MET A 274 -9.77 3.78 -6.73
CA MET A 274 -9.23 3.33 -8.01
C MET A 274 -7.99 4.15 -8.37
N VAL A 275 -7.29 3.79 -9.45
CA VAL A 275 -6.08 4.50 -9.92
C VAL A 275 -6.37 6.00 -10.03
N LEU A 276 -5.48 6.81 -9.45
CA LEU A 276 -5.57 8.27 -9.34
C LEU A 276 -6.89 8.75 -8.72
N ALA A 277 -7.24 8.19 -7.58
CA ALA A 277 -8.48 8.50 -6.90
C ALA A 277 -8.57 9.96 -6.43
N LYS A 278 -9.81 10.43 -6.26
CA LYS A 278 -10.13 11.70 -5.59
C LYS A 278 -11.43 11.56 -4.80
N LYS A 279 -11.64 12.45 -3.83
CA LYS A 279 -12.79 12.38 -2.91
C LYS A 279 -14.16 12.65 -3.55
N GLN A 280 -14.21 13.24 -4.75
CA GLN A 280 -15.45 13.69 -5.39
C GLN A 280 -15.63 13.03 -6.76
N LYS A 281 -16.89 12.79 -7.17
CA LYS A 281 -17.23 12.28 -8.51
C LYS A 281 -16.50 13.07 -9.60
N PRO A 282 -15.90 12.42 -10.63
CA PRO A 282 -15.93 10.98 -10.97
C PRO A 282 -15.05 10.04 -10.12
N TYR A 283 -14.60 10.47 -8.94
CA TYR A 283 -13.79 9.73 -7.96
C TYR A 283 -12.40 9.31 -8.42
N HIS A 284 -12.02 9.67 -9.63
CA HIS A 284 -10.66 9.57 -10.15
C HIS A 284 -10.37 10.68 -11.16
N VAL A 285 -9.13 10.75 -11.61
CA VAL A 285 -8.70 11.48 -12.80
C VAL A 285 -7.87 10.54 -13.68
N THR A 286 -7.73 10.87 -14.95
CA THR A 286 -6.80 10.13 -15.82
C THR A 286 -5.36 10.59 -15.58
N PHE A 287 -4.38 9.79 -16.01
CA PHE A 287 -2.97 10.18 -15.94
C PHE A 287 -2.72 11.45 -16.76
N MET A 288 -3.32 11.58 -17.94
CA MET A 288 -3.19 12.79 -18.75
C MET A 288 -3.88 14.00 -18.13
N GLU A 289 -5.01 13.84 -17.44
CA GLU A 289 -5.63 14.94 -16.69
C GLU A 289 -4.69 15.45 -15.59
N ALA A 290 -4.08 14.54 -14.81
CA ALA A 290 -3.11 14.90 -13.78
C ALA A 290 -1.85 15.56 -14.38
N PHE A 291 -1.31 15.00 -15.46
CA PHE A 291 -0.15 15.55 -16.16
C PHE A 291 -0.42 16.96 -16.69
N ASN A 292 -1.56 17.16 -17.35
CA ASN A 292 -1.96 18.45 -17.90
C ASN A 292 -2.18 19.49 -16.79
N PHE A 293 -2.82 19.10 -15.68
CA PHE A 293 -3.03 19.98 -14.53
C PHE A 293 -1.70 20.54 -14.01
N ILE A 294 -0.69 19.67 -13.85
CA ILE A 294 0.64 20.07 -13.39
C ILE A 294 1.36 20.91 -14.46
N ALA A 295 1.36 20.47 -15.72
CA ALA A 295 2.01 21.19 -16.82
C ALA A 295 1.42 22.59 -17.07
N ASN A 296 0.15 22.81 -16.72
CA ASN A 296 -0.51 24.11 -16.77
C ASN A 296 -0.22 25.00 -15.55
N GLY A 297 0.66 24.58 -14.64
CA GLY A 297 1.05 25.35 -13.46
C GLY A 297 -0.01 25.40 -12.37
N GLN A 298 -0.95 24.44 -12.36
CA GLN A 298 -2.02 24.39 -11.35
C GLN A 298 -1.59 23.60 -10.09
N ALA A 299 -0.45 22.91 -10.14
CA ALA A 299 0.18 22.27 -9.00
C ALA A 299 1.42 23.05 -8.55
N GLU A 300 1.78 22.92 -7.27
CA GLU A 300 2.94 23.59 -6.68
C GLU A 300 4.28 23.10 -7.27
N SER A 301 4.35 21.83 -7.67
CA SER A 301 5.58 21.21 -8.14
C SER A 301 5.32 19.96 -8.99
N PRO A 302 6.17 19.66 -9.99
CA PRO A 302 6.11 18.40 -10.74
C PRO A 302 6.62 17.20 -9.95
N LYS A 303 7.13 17.36 -8.72
CA LYS A 303 7.58 16.26 -7.85
C LYS A 303 6.55 15.13 -7.67
N PHE A 304 5.26 15.44 -7.77
CA PHE A 304 4.21 14.42 -7.76
C PHE A 304 4.40 13.39 -8.89
N LEU A 305 4.78 13.84 -10.09
CA LEU A 305 5.08 12.98 -11.25
C LEU A 305 6.32 12.11 -11.03
N GLU A 306 7.30 12.62 -10.28
CA GLU A 306 8.63 12.00 -10.11
C GLU A 306 8.66 10.92 -9.02
N ARG A 307 7.72 10.97 -8.07
CA ARG A 307 7.67 10.05 -6.92
C ARG A 307 6.32 9.38 -6.75
N ASN A 308 5.28 10.14 -6.43
CA ASN A 308 3.99 9.57 -6.03
C ASN A 308 3.30 8.82 -7.18
N MET A 309 3.52 9.29 -8.41
CA MET A 309 2.95 8.67 -9.60
C MET A 309 3.41 7.21 -9.83
N LYS A 310 4.51 6.77 -9.20
CA LYS A 310 5.01 5.40 -9.29
C LYS A 310 4.07 4.36 -8.68
N TYR A 311 3.34 4.74 -7.64
CA TYR A 311 2.30 3.92 -7.00
C TYR A 311 1.16 3.65 -7.98
N GLU A 312 0.76 4.71 -8.69
CA GLU A 312 -0.37 4.72 -9.61
C GLU A 312 -0.04 4.02 -10.92
N THR A 313 1.15 4.30 -11.48
CA THR A 313 1.63 3.64 -12.71
C THR A 313 1.87 2.15 -12.51
N GLY A 314 2.50 1.74 -11.40
CA GLY A 314 2.72 0.34 -11.08
C GLY A 314 1.40 -0.44 -10.98
N SER A 315 0.47 0.05 -10.17
CA SER A 315 -0.85 -0.58 -10.03
C SER A 315 -1.68 -0.55 -11.33
N ALA A 316 -1.59 0.51 -12.14
CA ALA A 316 -2.26 0.56 -13.45
C ALA A 316 -1.71 -0.48 -14.44
N LEU A 317 -0.39 -0.70 -14.46
CA LEU A 317 0.25 -1.73 -15.27
C LEU A 317 -0.22 -3.12 -14.86
N GLU A 318 -0.23 -3.40 -13.56
CA GLU A 318 -0.66 -4.68 -12.99
C GLU A 318 -2.15 -4.97 -13.24
N LEU A 319 -3.02 -3.97 -13.05
CA LEU A 319 -4.44 -4.06 -13.40
C LEU A 319 -4.64 -4.30 -14.91
N SER A 320 -3.85 -3.63 -15.75
CA SER A 320 -3.92 -3.79 -17.21
C SER A 320 -3.41 -5.16 -17.66
N MET A 321 -2.34 -5.68 -17.04
CA MET A 321 -1.84 -7.03 -17.30
C MET A 321 -2.88 -8.09 -16.95
N ASP A 322 -3.62 -7.91 -15.85
CA ASP A 322 -4.76 -8.77 -15.51
C ASP A 322 -5.87 -8.72 -16.57
N LYS A 323 -6.26 -7.53 -17.03
CA LYS A 323 -7.25 -7.41 -18.12
C LYS A 323 -6.77 -8.03 -19.43
N ALA A 324 -5.47 -8.01 -19.69
CA ALA A 324 -4.84 -8.60 -20.88
C ALA A 324 -4.51 -10.09 -20.73
N ASN A 325 -4.83 -10.71 -19.58
CA ASN A 325 -4.47 -12.09 -19.24
C ASN A 325 -2.95 -12.38 -19.32
N ILE A 326 -2.10 -11.40 -18.99
CA ILE A 326 -0.65 -11.56 -18.92
C ILE A 326 -0.30 -12.14 -17.53
N PRO A 327 0.41 -13.28 -17.43
CA PRO A 327 0.74 -13.90 -16.15
C PRO A 327 1.89 -13.17 -15.44
N TRP A 328 1.57 -12.15 -14.65
CA TRP A 328 2.59 -11.30 -14.01
C TRP A 328 2.81 -11.56 -12.52
N LYS A 329 1.79 -12.04 -11.78
CA LYS A 329 1.82 -12.13 -10.32
C LYS A 329 2.94 -13.02 -9.77
N GLU A 330 3.18 -14.17 -10.38
CA GLU A 330 4.29 -15.04 -9.97
C GLU A 330 5.65 -14.45 -10.40
N ALA A 331 5.68 -13.74 -11.52
CA ALA A 331 6.92 -13.17 -12.07
C ALA A 331 7.43 -11.99 -11.24
N ILE A 332 6.55 -11.19 -10.62
CA ILE A 332 6.93 -10.06 -9.78
C ILE A 332 7.41 -10.46 -8.39
N GLU A 333 7.02 -11.65 -7.91
CA GLU A 333 7.44 -12.13 -6.60
C GLU A 333 8.96 -12.32 -6.54
N ASP A 334 9.58 -11.52 -5.68
CA ASP A 334 11.02 -11.43 -5.45
C ASP A 334 11.39 -12.07 -4.11
N SER A 335 12.66 -12.45 -3.96
CA SER A 335 13.21 -12.99 -2.71
C SER A 335 14.73 -12.95 -2.74
N ALA A 336 15.36 -13.22 -1.60
CA ALA A 336 16.81 -13.37 -1.50
C ALA A 336 17.42 -14.45 -2.44
N ILE A 337 16.61 -15.40 -2.95
CA ILE A 337 17.08 -16.53 -3.78
C ILE A 337 16.46 -16.57 -5.19
N LYS A 338 15.43 -15.77 -5.45
CA LYS A 338 14.74 -15.66 -6.74
C LYS A 338 14.55 -14.18 -7.01
N GLN A 339 15.26 -13.68 -8.01
CA GLN A 339 15.07 -12.31 -8.48
C GLN A 339 13.72 -12.20 -9.21
N GLY A 340 12.82 -11.42 -8.65
CA GLY A 340 11.55 -11.04 -9.27
C GLY A 340 11.75 -10.09 -10.45
N LYS A 341 10.67 -9.89 -11.21
CA LYS A 341 10.61 -8.93 -12.33
C LYS A 341 9.66 -7.80 -12.00
N THR A 342 10.14 -6.57 -12.08
CA THR A 342 9.28 -5.38 -12.04
C THR A 342 8.20 -5.43 -13.14
N PRO A 343 7.08 -4.69 -13.02
CA PRO A 343 6.04 -4.66 -14.06
C PRO A 343 6.58 -4.40 -15.47
N TYR A 344 7.56 -3.50 -15.60
CA TYR A 344 8.28 -3.27 -16.85
C TYR A 344 9.02 -4.53 -17.35
N GLU A 345 9.79 -5.20 -16.50
CA GLU A 345 10.57 -6.38 -16.89
C GLU A 345 9.69 -7.58 -17.26
N VAL A 346 8.53 -7.72 -16.61
CA VAL A 346 7.50 -8.70 -16.99
C VAL A 346 7.04 -8.43 -18.42
N LEU A 347 6.61 -7.21 -18.73
CA LEU A 347 6.15 -6.85 -20.07
C LEU A 347 7.28 -6.95 -21.11
N ASN A 348 8.48 -6.50 -20.77
CA ASN A 348 9.64 -6.56 -21.66
C ASN A 348 9.97 -8.01 -22.04
N THR A 349 9.92 -8.92 -21.06
CA THR A 349 10.08 -10.36 -21.30
C THR A 349 8.93 -10.90 -22.14
N TYR A 350 7.68 -10.61 -21.77
CA TYR A 350 6.48 -11.13 -22.42
C TYR A 350 6.43 -10.79 -23.91
N PHE A 351 6.82 -9.55 -24.26
CA PHE A 351 6.86 -9.08 -25.65
C PHE A 351 8.17 -9.35 -26.38
N ASN A 352 9.18 -9.92 -25.70
CA ASN A 352 10.50 -10.21 -26.26
C ASN A 352 11.16 -8.96 -26.92
N ILE A 353 11.07 -7.81 -26.25
CA ILE A 353 11.60 -6.53 -26.75
C ILE A 353 13.11 -6.47 -26.45
N ASN A 354 13.90 -7.06 -27.35
CA ASN A 354 15.36 -7.14 -27.20
C ASN A 354 16.13 -6.46 -28.35
N ASN A 355 15.45 -6.00 -29.40
CA ASN A 355 16.08 -5.54 -30.64
C ASN A 355 16.03 -4.01 -30.81
N THR A 356 17.18 -3.35 -30.76
CA THR A 356 17.30 -1.89 -30.77
C THR A 356 16.75 -1.19 -32.03
N PRO A 357 17.01 -1.66 -33.26
CA PRO A 357 16.45 -1.06 -34.47
C PRO A 357 14.91 -1.13 -34.53
N THR A 358 14.31 -2.18 -33.96
CA THR A 358 12.86 -2.32 -33.86
C THR A 358 12.27 -1.26 -32.93
N ILE A 359 12.94 -0.97 -31.80
CA ILE A 359 12.53 0.07 -30.86
C ILE A 359 12.60 1.46 -31.52
N GLU A 360 13.68 1.77 -32.23
CA GLU A 360 13.89 3.10 -32.84
C GLU A 360 12.91 3.42 -33.97
N ASN A 361 12.47 2.41 -34.73
CA ASN A 361 11.42 2.60 -35.73
C ASN A 361 10.04 2.69 -35.06
N LYS A 362 9.76 1.80 -34.10
CA LYS A 362 8.45 1.76 -33.46
C LYS A 362 8.18 3.01 -32.60
N ILE A 363 9.20 3.57 -31.94
CA ILE A 363 9.02 4.80 -31.15
C ILE A 363 8.61 6.00 -32.02
N LYS A 364 9.05 6.07 -33.28
CA LYS A 364 8.63 7.13 -34.21
C LYS A 364 7.13 7.03 -34.50
N GLU A 365 6.67 5.83 -34.87
CA GLU A 365 5.25 5.54 -35.11
C GLU A 365 4.40 5.86 -33.86
N ILE A 366 4.85 5.46 -32.67
CA ILE A 366 4.13 5.72 -31.42
C ILE A 366 4.06 7.24 -31.17
N LYS A 367 5.15 7.99 -31.37
CA LYS A 367 5.18 9.45 -31.19
C LYS A 367 4.21 10.15 -32.14
N GLU A 368 4.22 9.79 -33.42
CA GLU A 368 3.33 10.33 -34.45
C GLU A 368 1.85 10.07 -34.10
N ASN A 369 1.52 8.84 -33.69
CA ASN A 369 0.15 8.44 -33.34
C ASN A 369 -0.38 9.04 -32.03
N ASN A 370 0.46 9.73 -31.26
CA ASN A 370 0.10 10.20 -29.92
C ASN A 370 0.40 11.68 -29.68
N ASP A 371 0.55 12.48 -30.73
CA ASP A 371 0.71 13.94 -30.64
C ASP A 371 1.89 14.35 -29.75
N TYR A 372 3.06 13.80 -30.07
CA TYR A 372 4.27 13.99 -29.28
C TYR A 372 4.76 15.44 -29.22
N GLU A 373 4.46 16.26 -30.23
CA GLU A 373 4.84 17.68 -30.23
C GLU A 373 4.12 18.45 -29.12
N THR A 374 2.82 18.22 -28.91
CA THR A 374 2.09 18.78 -27.75
C THR A 374 2.70 18.31 -26.42
N LEU A 375 3.11 17.04 -26.32
CA LEU A 375 3.78 16.51 -25.13
C LEU A 375 5.14 17.16 -24.89
N LEU A 376 5.88 17.52 -25.95
CA LEU A 376 7.13 18.28 -25.85
C LEU A 376 6.90 19.70 -25.32
N GLU A 377 5.85 20.38 -25.77
CA GLU A 377 5.47 21.69 -25.23
C GLU A 377 5.10 21.62 -23.75
N GLN A 378 4.37 20.58 -23.35
CA GLN A 378 4.03 20.32 -21.94
C GLN A 378 5.27 19.98 -21.12
N GLY A 379 6.18 19.17 -21.66
CA GLY A 379 7.47 18.87 -21.03
C GLY A 379 8.31 20.12 -20.80
N GLU A 380 8.32 21.06 -21.75
CA GLU A 380 9.00 22.35 -21.61
C GLU A 380 8.39 23.20 -20.48
N LYS A 381 7.05 23.20 -20.35
CA LYS A 381 6.37 23.87 -19.23
C LYS A 381 6.77 23.25 -17.89
N LEU A 382 6.82 21.93 -17.80
CA LEU A 382 7.22 21.21 -16.58
C LEU A 382 8.66 21.53 -16.16
N VAL A 383 9.61 21.55 -17.10
CA VAL A 383 10.99 21.98 -16.83
C VAL A 383 11.04 23.39 -16.25
N LYS A 384 10.26 24.32 -16.80
CA LYS A 384 10.18 25.70 -16.28
C LYS A 384 9.59 25.78 -14.88
N ILE A 385 8.70 24.86 -14.50
CA ILE A 385 8.16 24.78 -13.14
C ILE A 385 9.20 24.17 -12.19
N SER A 386 9.91 23.11 -12.60
CA SER A 386 10.95 22.47 -11.76
C SER A 386 12.12 23.39 -11.41
N ASN A 387 12.42 24.36 -12.28
CA ASN A 387 13.54 25.30 -12.12
C ASN A 387 13.17 26.59 -11.37
N LYS A 388 11.90 26.76 -10.97
CA LYS A 388 11.45 27.85 -10.08
C LYS A 388 11.50 27.38 -8.64
#